data_AF-G8YLN9-F1
#
_entry.id   AF-G8YLN9-F1
#
_cell.length_a   1.000
_cell.length_b   1.000
_cell.length_c   1.000
_cell.angle_alpha   90.00
_cell.angle_beta   90.00
_cell.angle_gamma   90.00
#
_symmetry.space_group_name_H-M   'P 1'
#
loop_
_entity.id
_entity.type
_entity.pdbx_description
1 polymer ?
#
loop_
_entity_poly.entity_id
_entity_poly.type
_entity_poly.pdbx_seq_one_letter_code
_entity_poly.pdbx_strand_id
1 'polypeptide(L)'
;MAVRANRTNLATKWTIYLLLIVVPMFVSLIAKRGLRCAAQPGSKFTPKRCFSFSSKTWNKGYQHDFLPSGAVVASGSNVGVEETAYDISVAYSPKKREPLGSFRRQNREPSPAMKSPTGEDNLFVSKALDDGSVAIGVADGVGGWAEAGYDSSAISRELCNFLQKRFEENGSNSGLSPKGLLQDAFKDVIGSEKVEIGGTTACLGILTPDYKLKVANLGDSWCGVFRDYELVNETKFQTHNFNTPFQLAKIPQHIIKQAELQNRRYIIDSPNDADAYTWDLKKGDLILFATDGVTDNVVSEDIGRFLKDKFELNSSISLGDVSQAFVDNVVRVSKDANYPSSFAQELSKLTGLKYLGGKEDDITVILVRVK
;
A
#
# COMPACT_ATOMS: atom_id res chain seq x y z
N MET A 1 -9.39 -47.77 64.15
CA MET A 1 -9.52 -46.32 63.87
C MET A 1 -8.99 -46.05 62.49
N ALA A 2 -9.90 -45.82 61.55
CA ALA A 2 -9.61 -45.51 60.16
C ALA A 2 -9.42 -44.00 60.01
N VAL A 3 -8.40 -43.56 59.28
CA VAL A 3 -8.42 -42.26 58.61
C VAL A 3 -8.10 -42.47 57.13
N ARG A 4 -9.21 -42.47 56.41
CA ARG A 4 -9.45 -42.44 54.97
C ARG A 4 -8.39 -41.74 54.11
N ALA A 5 -8.01 -42.45 53.05
CA ALA A 5 -7.49 -41.89 51.82
C ALA A 5 -8.45 -40.85 51.22
N ASN A 6 -7.91 -39.72 50.77
CA ASN A 6 -8.62 -38.77 49.90
C ASN A 6 -7.87 -38.70 48.57
N ARG A 7 -8.23 -39.61 47.64
CA ARG A 7 -7.97 -39.46 46.22
C ARG A 7 -8.87 -38.33 45.71
N THR A 8 -8.29 -37.18 45.39
CA THR A 8 -8.98 -36.13 44.63
C THR A 8 -8.13 -35.73 43.43
N ASN A 9 -8.57 -36.25 42.27
CA ASN A 9 -8.39 -35.78 40.90
C ASN A 9 -7.21 -34.84 40.58
N LEU A 10 -6.13 -35.44 40.05
CA LEU A 10 -5.11 -34.76 39.25
C LEU A 10 -5.59 -34.46 37.80
N ALA A 11 -6.89 -34.59 37.53
CA ALA A 11 -7.49 -34.46 36.20
C ALA A 11 -8.23 -33.13 35.96
N THR A 12 -8.21 -32.18 36.91
CA THR A 12 -9.02 -30.94 36.84
C THR A 12 -8.20 -29.65 36.78
N LYS A 13 -6.93 -29.72 36.38
CA LYS A 13 -6.08 -28.53 36.13
C LYS A 13 -5.61 -28.36 34.68
N TRP A 14 -6.01 -29.26 33.77
CA TRP A 14 -5.67 -29.19 32.34
C TRP A 14 -6.86 -28.81 31.43
N THR A 15 -8.02 -28.48 32.00
CA THR A 15 -9.26 -28.22 31.25
C THR A 15 -9.70 -26.75 31.22
N ILE A 16 -8.87 -25.81 31.70
CA ILE A 16 -9.20 -24.36 31.69
C ILE A 16 -8.34 -23.54 30.70
N TYR A 17 -7.42 -24.15 29.96
CA TYR A 17 -6.61 -23.47 28.93
C TYR A 17 -6.94 -23.87 27.48
N LEU A 18 -8.16 -24.36 27.23
CA LEU A 18 -8.56 -24.87 25.91
C LEU A 18 -9.74 -24.12 25.24
N LEU A 19 -10.02 -22.85 25.60
CA LEU A 19 -11.25 -22.20 25.13
C LEU A 19 -11.20 -20.71 24.78
N LEU A 20 -10.04 -20.08 24.55
CA LEU A 20 -10.00 -18.62 24.32
C LEU A 20 -9.06 -18.06 23.24
N ILE A 21 -8.74 -18.80 22.17
CA ILE A 21 -8.23 -18.17 20.94
C ILE A 21 -8.83 -18.85 19.71
N VAL A 22 -10.00 -18.39 19.31
CA VAL A 22 -10.53 -18.55 17.94
C VAL A 22 -10.55 -17.14 17.35
N VAL A 23 -9.42 -16.72 16.79
CA VAL A 23 -9.34 -15.58 15.87
C VAL A 23 -8.97 -16.19 14.52
N PRO A 24 -9.84 -16.11 13.50
CA PRO A 24 -9.61 -16.86 12.29
C PRO A 24 -8.83 -16.02 11.26
N MET A 25 -7.54 -16.32 11.09
CA MET A 25 -6.87 -16.06 9.81
C MET A 25 -7.38 -17.09 8.80
N PHE A 26 -8.35 -16.67 7.98
CA PHE A 26 -8.97 -17.49 6.95
C PHE A 26 -8.16 -17.45 5.66
N VAL A 27 -7.85 -18.64 5.13
CA VAL A 27 -7.70 -18.86 3.68
C VAL A 27 -9.06 -19.36 3.19
N SER A 28 -9.65 -18.61 2.25
CA SER A 28 -10.77 -18.95 1.36
C SER A 28 -11.94 -19.75 1.98
N LEU A 29 -12.88 -19.01 2.57
CA LEU A 29 -14.34 -19.08 2.36
C LEU A 29 -14.95 -18.09 3.35
N ILE A 30 -15.85 -17.22 2.89
CA ILE A 30 -16.51 -16.08 3.60
C ILE A 30 -15.92 -14.71 3.22
N ALA A 31 -16.15 -14.33 1.96
CA ALA A 31 -16.57 -12.97 1.66
C ALA A 31 -17.97 -12.74 2.28
N LYS A 32 -18.05 -12.50 3.59
CA LYS A 32 -19.28 -12.12 4.33
C LYS A 32 -18.97 -11.83 5.80
N ARG A 33 -18.23 -10.75 6.07
CA ARG A 33 -18.29 -9.93 7.30
C ARG A 33 -17.16 -8.90 7.21
N GLY A 34 -17.49 -7.73 6.69
CA GLY A 34 -16.55 -6.60 6.57
C GLY A 34 -16.86 -5.65 5.41
N LEU A 35 -17.46 -6.14 4.32
CA LEU A 35 -17.89 -5.26 3.22
C LEU A 35 -19.17 -4.50 3.60
N ARG A 36 -19.05 -3.19 3.79
CA ARG A 36 -20.19 -2.27 3.61
C ARG A 36 -20.37 -1.97 2.12
N CYS A 37 -20.56 -3.01 1.30
CA CYS A 37 -20.99 -2.83 -0.09
C CYS A 37 -22.47 -3.21 -0.17
N ALA A 38 -23.33 -2.23 -0.42
CA ALA A 38 -24.75 -2.45 -0.57
C ALA A 38 -25.04 -3.09 -1.94
N ALA A 39 -25.53 -4.33 -1.94
CA ALA A 39 -26.11 -4.93 -3.14
C ALA A 39 -27.47 -4.26 -3.41
N GLN A 40 -27.66 -3.67 -4.59
CA GLN A 40 -28.96 -3.15 -5.02
C GLN A 40 -29.53 -3.99 -6.18
N PRO A 41 -30.84 -4.32 -6.18
CA PRO A 41 -31.48 -4.95 -7.32
C PRO A 41 -31.51 -4.00 -8.52
N GLY A 42 -31.28 -4.57 -9.71
CA GLY A 42 -31.00 -3.83 -10.93
C GLY A 42 -32.08 -2.83 -11.35
N SER A 43 -31.73 -1.55 -11.29
CA SER A 43 -32.30 -0.52 -12.17
C SER A 43 -31.22 -0.08 -13.15
N LYS A 44 -31.61 0.13 -14.42
CA LYS A 44 -30.75 0.62 -15.50
C LYS A 44 -30.37 2.08 -15.23
N PHE A 45 -29.41 2.28 -14.34
CA PHE A 45 -28.73 3.55 -14.16
C PHE A 45 -27.33 3.37 -14.74
N THR A 46 -27.04 4.02 -15.87
CA THR A 46 -25.67 4.20 -16.35
C THR A 46 -24.97 5.09 -15.31
N PRO A 47 -24.03 4.58 -14.50
CA PRO A 47 -23.32 5.45 -13.57
C PRO A 47 -22.44 6.38 -14.41
N LYS A 48 -22.69 7.69 -14.30
CA LYS A 48 -21.73 8.68 -14.81
C LYS A 48 -20.46 8.54 -13.96
N ARG A 49 -19.34 8.15 -14.59
CA ARG A 49 -18.01 8.25 -13.97
C ARG A 49 -17.77 9.72 -13.66
N CYS A 50 -17.79 10.09 -12.39
CA CYS A 50 -17.41 11.44 -11.95
C CYS A 50 -16.12 11.36 -11.13
N PHE A 51 -15.05 10.86 -11.76
CA PHE A 51 -13.70 11.35 -11.47
C PHE A 51 -13.39 12.63 -12.28
N SER A 52 -14.33 13.07 -13.12
CA SER A 52 -14.28 14.30 -13.91
C SER A 52 -14.74 15.52 -13.09
N PHE A 53 -13.90 16.56 -13.08
CA PHE A 53 -14.22 17.86 -12.52
C PHE A 53 -15.00 18.71 -13.52
N SER A 54 -16.32 18.49 -13.63
CA SER A 54 -17.19 19.49 -14.27
C SER A 54 -17.36 20.68 -13.33
N SER A 55 -16.56 21.72 -13.57
CA SER A 55 -16.57 23.04 -12.94
C SER A 55 -17.92 23.76 -13.02
N LYS A 56 -18.82 23.57 -12.04
CA LYS A 56 -19.96 24.50 -11.83
C LYS A 56 -20.33 24.83 -10.38
N THR A 57 -19.60 24.34 -9.38
CA THR A 57 -19.85 24.70 -7.96
C THR A 57 -18.55 24.90 -7.20
N TRP A 58 -17.70 25.83 -7.67
CA TRP A 58 -16.60 26.36 -6.86
C TRP A 58 -16.81 27.86 -6.69
N ASN A 59 -17.72 28.21 -5.79
CA ASN A 59 -17.79 29.52 -5.14
C ASN A 59 -18.87 29.44 -4.05
N LYS A 60 -18.48 28.92 -2.89
CA LYS A 60 -19.03 29.32 -1.59
C LYS A 60 -17.96 29.04 -0.57
N GLY A 61 -17.45 30.11 0.04
CA GLY A 61 -16.38 30.08 1.02
C GLY A 61 -16.72 29.12 2.15
N TYR A 62 -15.82 28.19 2.40
CA TYR A 62 -15.76 27.48 3.66
C TYR A 62 -14.76 28.21 4.53
N GLN A 63 -15.28 28.86 5.57
CA GLN A 63 -14.47 29.38 6.67
C GLN A 63 -13.76 28.19 7.34
N HIS A 64 -12.45 28.34 7.51
CA HIS A 64 -11.65 27.50 8.38
C HIS A 64 -12.12 27.69 9.81
N ASP A 65 -12.83 26.71 10.36
CA ASP A 65 -13.04 26.62 11.80
C ASP A 65 -12.88 25.17 12.26
N PHE A 66 -12.03 24.99 13.27
CA PHE A 66 -11.68 23.78 14.02
C PHE A 66 -10.69 22.78 13.40
N LEU A 67 -9.40 23.11 13.53
CA LEU A 67 -8.33 22.11 13.66
C LEU A 67 -8.04 21.88 15.17
N PRO A 68 -8.03 20.64 15.67
CA PRO A 68 -7.37 20.33 16.92
C PRO A 68 -5.85 20.29 16.68
N SER A 69 -5.12 21.09 17.45
CA SER A 69 -3.65 21.12 17.47
C SER A 69 -3.07 19.71 17.65
N GLY A 70 -2.38 19.21 16.62
CA GLY A 70 -1.71 17.90 16.67
C GLY A 70 -1.48 17.21 15.33
N ALA A 71 -2.06 17.70 14.23
CA ALA A 71 -1.73 17.20 12.89
C ALA A 71 -0.40 17.82 12.43
N VAL A 72 0.67 17.03 12.43
CA VAL A 72 1.87 17.34 11.65
C VAL A 72 1.47 17.20 10.19
N VAL A 73 1.10 18.33 9.59
CA VAL A 73 0.98 18.47 8.14
C VAL A 73 2.40 18.33 7.60
N ALA A 74 2.75 17.16 7.09
CA ALA A 74 3.90 17.01 6.22
C ALA A 74 3.55 17.72 4.91
N SER A 75 3.67 19.05 4.93
CA SER A 75 3.62 19.90 3.73
C SER A 75 4.60 19.31 2.73
N GLY A 76 4.13 18.99 1.52
CA GLY A 76 4.90 18.33 0.47
C GLY A 76 6.32 18.88 0.40
N SER A 77 7.26 18.11 0.91
CA SER A 77 8.68 18.43 0.78
C SER A 77 9.03 18.14 -0.67
N ASN A 78 9.25 19.21 -1.46
CA ASN A 78 10.11 19.10 -2.63
C ASN A 78 11.42 18.50 -2.11
N VAL A 79 11.66 17.22 -2.39
CA VAL A 79 12.95 16.61 -2.09
C VAL A 79 13.90 17.29 -3.08
N GLY A 80 14.64 18.28 -2.58
CA GLY A 80 15.53 19.11 -3.37
C GLY A 80 16.66 18.28 -3.94
N VAL A 81 16.44 17.74 -5.14
CA VAL A 81 17.45 17.06 -5.94
C VAL A 81 17.74 17.95 -7.16
N GLU A 82 18.44 19.06 -6.91
CA GLU A 82 18.64 20.14 -7.90
C GLU A 82 19.45 19.71 -9.16
N GLU A 83 20.09 18.54 -9.15
CA GLU A 83 20.91 18.05 -10.29
C GLU A 83 20.30 16.89 -11.10
N THR A 84 19.05 16.48 -10.84
CA THR A 84 18.46 15.35 -11.59
C THR A 84 17.61 15.80 -12.77
N ALA A 85 17.43 14.91 -13.76
CA ALA A 85 16.47 15.09 -14.87
C ALA A 85 14.99 14.95 -14.44
N TYR A 86 14.73 14.80 -13.13
CA TYR A 86 13.43 14.43 -12.58
C TYR A 86 12.99 15.43 -11.51
N ASP A 87 11.71 15.80 -11.53
CA ASP A 87 11.04 16.47 -10.42
C ASP A 87 10.18 15.43 -9.71
N ILE A 88 10.33 15.30 -8.38
CA ILE A 88 9.77 14.18 -7.61
C ILE A 88 8.97 14.75 -6.45
N SER A 89 7.73 14.28 -6.33
CA SER A 89 6.82 14.61 -5.23
C SER A 89 6.23 13.35 -4.62
N VAL A 90 6.03 13.38 -3.31
CA VAL A 90 5.37 12.31 -2.56
C VAL A 90 4.13 12.87 -1.87
N ALA A 91 3.09 12.05 -1.80
CA ALA A 91 1.89 12.35 -1.02
C ALA A 91 1.31 11.05 -0.48
N TYR A 92 0.66 11.13 0.68
CA TYR A 92 0.09 9.95 1.32
C TYR A 92 -1.03 10.32 2.29
N SER A 93 -1.89 9.35 2.59
CA SER A 93 -2.90 9.47 3.63
C SER A 93 -3.16 8.10 4.26
N PRO A 94 -2.95 7.95 5.58
CA PRO A 94 -3.21 6.69 6.24
C PRO A 94 -4.70 6.51 6.46
N LYS A 95 -5.17 5.28 6.33
CA LYS A 95 -6.49 4.86 6.75
C LYS A 95 -6.69 5.11 8.24
N LYS A 96 -7.90 5.58 8.58
CA LYS A 96 -8.28 5.74 9.97
C LYS A 96 -8.43 4.36 10.62
N ARG A 97 -7.60 4.11 11.62
CA ARG A 97 -7.63 2.88 12.42
C ARG A 97 -8.28 3.20 13.76
N GLU A 98 -9.44 2.61 14.01
CA GLU A 98 -10.01 2.61 15.35
C GLU A 98 -9.13 1.75 16.27
N PRO A 99 -8.86 2.16 17.51
CA PRO A 99 -8.21 1.29 18.48
C PRO A 99 -9.09 0.04 18.61
N LEU A 100 -8.54 -1.15 18.32
CA LEU A 100 -9.23 -2.44 18.43
C LEU A 100 -9.95 -2.56 19.79
N GLY A 101 -11.23 -2.23 19.81
CA GLY A 101 -12.08 -2.30 20.98
C GLY A 101 -12.89 -3.58 20.95
N SER A 102 -12.56 -4.54 21.82
CA SER A 102 -13.51 -5.41 22.57
C SER A 102 -12.88 -6.61 23.31
N PHE A 103 -11.57 -6.86 23.20
CA PHE A 103 -10.89 -7.79 24.12
C PHE A 103 -9.64 -7.14 24.72
N ARG A 104 -9.87 -6.41 25.82
CA ARG A 104 -8.82 -5.81 26.66
C ARG A 104 -7.88 -6.90 27.19
N ARG A 105 -6.74 -7.12 26.52
CA ARG A 105 -5.49 -7.27 27.26
C ARG A 105 -5.07 -5.87 27.66
N GLN A 106 -5.18 -5.54 28.94
CA GLN A 106 -4.60 -4.33 29.51
C GLN A 106 -3.11 -4.31 29.13
N ASN A 107 -2.61 -3.19 28.60
CA ASN A 107 -1.21 -2.93 28.22
C ASN A 107 -0.72 -3.47 26.86
N ARG A 108 -1.37 -3.11 25.75
CA ARG A 108 -0.65 -2.99 24.49
C ARG A 108 -0.66 -1.52 24.05
N GLU A 109 0.53 -0.96 23.89
CA GLU A 109 0.76 0.31 23.19
C GLU A 109 0.02 0.29 21.84
N PRO A 110 -0.49 1.44 21.35
CA PRO A 110 -1.07 1.52 20.02
C PRO A 110 -0.08 1.01 18.97
N SER A 111 -0.60 0.28 17.97
CA SER A 111 0.22 -0.26 16.86
C SER A 111 1.09 0.85 16.27
N PRO A 112 2.38 0.61 15.96
CA PRO A 112 3.23 1.61 15.31
C PRO A 112 2.62 2.19 14.04
N ALA A 113 1.83 1.40 13.29
CA ALA A 113 1.08 1.88 12.13
C ALA A 113 0.11 3.04 12.45
N MET A 114 -0.46 3.10 13.66
CA MET A 114 -1.31 4.23 14.07
C MET A 114 -0.53 5.54 14.24
N LYS A 115 0.79 5.44 14.47
CA LYS A 115 1.70 6.58 14.59
C LYS A 115 2.41 6.89 13.26
N SER A 116 2.36 5.96 12.31
CA SER A 116 2.99 6.09 11.00
C SER A 116 2.22 7.09 10.13
N PRO A 117 2.90 8.05 9.49
CA PRO A 117 2.25 9.01 8.59
C PRO A 117 1.66 8.33 7.34
N THR A 118 2.12 7.13 6.99
CA THR A 118 1.65 6.33 5.85
C THR A 118 0.83 5.10 6.29
N GLY A 119 0.64 4.88 7.59
CA GLY A 119 -0.04 3.67 8.07
C GLY A 119 0.85 2.43 7.95
N GLU A 120 0.37 1.39 7.28
CA GLU A 120 1.07 0.15 6.95
C GLU A 120 1.80 0.24 5.60
N ASP A 121 1.43 1.18 4.72
CA ASP A 121 2.24 1.59 3.57
C ASP A 121 3.57 2.20 4.00
N ASN A 122 4.56 2.15 3.12
CA ASN A 122 5.79 2.93 3.18
C ASN A 122 6.27 3.31 1.77
N LEU A 123 7.19 4.28 1.71
CA LEU A 123 7.83 4.73 0.48
C LEU A 123 9.29 5.07 0.73
N PHE A 124 10.09 5.14 -0.34
CA PHE A 124 11.41 5.76 -0.30
C PHE A 124 11.69 6.58 -1.57
N VAL A 125 12.52 7.60 -1.40
CA VAL A 125 13.15 8.36 -2.48
C VAL A 125 14.62 8.51 -2.10
N SER A 126 15.51 7.92 -2.90
CA SER A 126 16.94 8.00 -2.65
C SER A 126 17.48 9.39 -2.98
N LYS A 127 18.69 9.67 -2.50
CA LYS A 127 19.51 10.72 -3.11
C LYS A 127 19.85 10.35 -4.55
N ALA A 128 20.12 11.36 -5.36
CA ALA A 128 20.77 11.15 -6.64
C ALA A 128 22.18 10.62 -6.43
N LEU A 129 22.58 9.66 -7.25
CA LEU A 129 23.97 9.26 -7.39
C LEU A 129 24.71 10.26 -8.27
N ASP A 130 26.04 10.14 -8.35
CA ASP A 130 26.90 11.05 -9.13
C ASP A 130 26.59 11.07 -10.63
N ASP A 131 25.92 10.03 -11.15
CA ASP A 131 25.48 9.99 -12.56
C ASP A 131 24.10 10.61 -12.77
N GLY A 132 23.43 11.08 -11.70
CA GLY A 132 22.08 11.61 -11.73
C GLY A 132 20.98 10.54 -11.62
N SER A 133 21.32 9.27 -11.38
CA SER A 133 20.35 8.20 -11.17
C SER A 133 19.68 8.32 -9.80
N VAL A 134 18.37 8.04 -9.73
CA VAL A 134 17.57 8.05 -8.49
C VAL A 134 16.74 6.78 -8.39
N ALA A 135 16.69 6.17 -7.21
CA ALA A 135 15.79 5.07 -6.90
C ALA A 135 14.60 5.55 -6.07
N ILE A 136 13.41 5.07 -6.43
CA ILE A 136 12.16 5.38 -5.75
C ILE A 136 11.32 4.12 -5.63
N GLY A 137 10.38 4.09 -4.70
CA GLY A 137 9.41 3.01 -4.64
C GLY A 137 8.43 3.11 -3.49
N VAL A 138 7.38 2.31 -3.59
CA VAL A 138 6.33 2.14 -2.59
C VAL A 138 6.25 0.67 -2.18
N ALA A 139 5.82 0.44 -0.94
CA ALA A 139 5.61 -0.87 -0.37
C ALA A 139 4.36 -0.84 0.52
N ASP A 140 3.37 -1.67 0.23
CA ASP A 140 2.18 -1.82 1.05
C ASP A 140 2.34 -3.02 2.00
N GLY A 141 2.27 -2.73 3.30
CA GLY A 141 2.33 -3.73 4.37
C GLY A 141 1.01 -4.45 4.57
N VAL A 142 1.00 -5.78 4.40
CA VAL A 142 -0.19 -6.60 4.50
C VAL A 142 -0.73 -6.63 5.94
N GLY A 143 -1.85 -5.93 6.17
CA GLY A 143 -2.38 -5.62 7.51
C GLY A 143 -2.91 -6.79 8.37
N GLY A 144 -2.98 -8.01 7.84
CA GLY A 144 -3.48 -9.18 8.59
C GLY A 144 -2.68 -9.51 9.86
N TRP A 145 -1.44 -9.03 9.96
CA TRP A 145 -0.56 -9.24 11.12
C TRP A 145 -0.90 -8.35 12.32
N ALA A 146 -1.51 -7.19 12.09
CA ALA A 146 -1.94 -6.26 13.15
C ALA A 146 -3.01 -6.89 14.05
N GLU A 147 -3.91 -7.70 13.48
CA GLU A 147 -4.95 -8.42 14.24
C GLU A 147 -4.35 -9.47 15.18
N ALA A 148 -3.21 -10.07 14.81
CA ALA A 148 -2.43 -10.95 15.68
C ALA A 148 -1.57 -10.17 16.70
N GLY A 149 -1.54 -8.84 16.60
CA GLY A 149 -0.85 -7.94 17.50
C GLY A 149 0.62 -7.73 17.18
N TYR A 150 1.01 -7.94 15.93
CA TYR A 150 2.32 -7.60 15.39
C TYR A 150 2.28 -6.24 14.69
N ASP A 151 3.45 -5.63 14.48
CA ASP A 151 3.56 -4.41 13.70
C ASP A 151 3.62 -4.72 12.20
N SER A 152 2.48 -4.73 11.50
CA SER A 152 2.47 -4.99 10.04
C SER A 152 3.22 -3.94 9.23
N SER A 153 3.41 -2.73 9.76
CA SER A 153 4.17 -1.67 9.09
C SER A 153 5.69 -1.87 9.17
N ALA A 154 6.17 -2.79 10.03
CA ALA A 154 7.60 -2.98 10.24
C ALA A 154 8.32 -3.46 8.98
N ILE A 155 7.73 -4.42 8.28
CA ILE A 155 8.36 -5.03 7.11
C ILE A 155 8.44 -4.05 5.92
N SER A 156 7.37 -3.32 5.62
CA SER A 156 7.34 -2.33 4.54
C SER A 156 8.29 -1.16 4.84
N ARG A 157 8.32 -0.68 6.10
CA ARG A 157 9.23 0.37 6.56
C ARG A 157 10.70 -0.02 6.42
N GLU A 158 11.06 -1.19 6.93
CA GLU A 158 12.45 -1.65 6.88
C GLU A 158 12.88 -2.01 5.45
N LEU A 159 11.97 -2.57 4.63
CA LEU A 159 12.25 -2.80 3.22
C LEU A 159 12.59 -1.50 2.48
N CYS A 160 11.76 -0.47 2.60
CA CYS A 160 12.02 0.85 2.00
C CYS A 160 13.35 1.46 2.47
N ASN A 161 13.65 1.36 3.76
CA ASN A 161 14.92 1.83 4.33
C ASN A 161 16.13 1.09 3.72
N PHE A 162 16.07 -0.25 3.62
CA PHE A 162 17.17 -1.02 3.03
C PHE A 162 17.28 -0.81 1.52
N LEU A 163 16.17 -0.65 0.79
CA LEU A 163 16.18 -0.31 -0.64
C LEU A 163 16.91 1.01 -0.90
N GLN A 164 16.56 2.06 -0.13
CA GLN A 164 17.24 3.34 -0.21
C GLN A 164 18.72 3.22 0.11
N LYS A 165 19.04 2.62 1.27
CA LYS A 165 20.41 2.46 1.75
C LYS A 165 21.27 1.71 0.74
N ARG A 166 20.80 0.57 0.23
CA ARG A 166 21.54 -0.27 -0.72
C ARG A 166 21.78 0.45 -2.04
N PHE A 167 20.83 1.26 -2.52
CA PHE A 167 21.04 2.04 -3.74
C PHE A 167 22.11 3.11 -3.53
N GLU A 168 22.00 3.88 -2.44
CA GLU A 168 22.95 4.95 -2.11
C GLU A 168 24.37 4.43 -1.83
N GLU A 169 24.52 3.25 -1.23
CA GLU A 169 25.84 2.65 -0.93
C GLU A 169 26.55 2.05 -2.14
N ASN A 170 25.81 1.57 -3.15
CA ASN A 170 26.41 0.89 -4.30
C ASN A 170 26.99 1.87 -5.34
N GLY A 171 26.49 3.11 -5.40
CA GLY A 171 26.95 4.13 -6.33
C GLY A 171 26.71 3.80 -7.81
N SER A 172 27.09 4.74 -8.69
CA SER A 172 26.72 4.75 -10.11
C SER A 172 27.32 3.61 -10.96
N ASN A 173 28.38 2.96 -10.49
CA ASN A 173 29.13 1.96 -11.27
C ASN A 173 28.62 0.51 -11.13
N SER A 174 27.58 0.30 -10.32
CA SER A 174 27.15 -1.03 -9.87
C SER A 174 26.26 -1.78 -10.86
N GLY A 175 25.70 -1.12 -11.87
CA GLY A 175 24.78 -1.76 -12.83
C GLY A 175 23.54 -2.37 -12.17
N LEU A 176 23.14 -1.88 -10.99
CA LEU A 176 22.04 -2.43 -10.21
C LEU A 176 20.72 -2.44 -10.99
N SER A 177 20.08 -3.60 -10.99
CA SER A 177 18.70 -3.72 -11.42
C SER A 177 17.77 -3.51 -10.21
N PRO A 178 16.56 -2.98 -10.40
CA PRO A 178 15.57 -2.86 -9.32
C PRO A 178 15.27 -4.21 -8.65
N LYS A 179 15.29 -5.31 -9.42
CA LYS A 179 15.08 -6.66 -8.90
C LYS A 179 16.25 -7.14 -8.02
N GLY A 180 17.50 -6.87 -8.43
CA GLY A 180 18.68 -7.13 -7.61
C GLY A 180 18.67 -6.31 -6.32
N LEU A 181 18.28 -5.04 -6.41
CA LEU A 181 18.12 -4.17 -5.26
C LEU A 181 17.06 -4.71 -4.27
N LEU A 182 15.92 -5.20 -4.78
CA LEU A 182 14.88 -5.85 -3.99
C LEU A 182 15.38 -7.13 -3.30
N GLN A 183 16.15 -7.96 -3.99
CA GLN A 183 16.76 -9.17 -3.43
C GLN A 183 17.68 -8.84 -2.25
N ASP A 184 18.58 -7.88 -2.43
CA ASP A 184 19.54 -7.48 -1.38
C ASP A 184 18.84 -6.83 -0.18
N ALA A 185 17.91 -5.91 -0.43
CA ALA A 185 17.15 -5.27 0.63
C ALA A 185 16.28 -6.26 1.41
N PHE A 186 15.63 -7.21 0.72
CA PHE A 186 14.83 -8.22 1.41
C PHE A 186 15.69 -9.17 2.24
N LYS A 187 16.90 -9.51 1.77
CA LYS A 187 17.86 -10.29 2.57
C LYS A 187 18.20 -9.57 3.88
N ASP A 188 18.36 -8.25 3.86
CA ASP A 188 18.57 -7.46 5.08
C ASP A 188 17.34 -7.43 5.99
N VAL A 189 16.13 -7.34 5.43
CA VAL A 189 14.87 -7.46 6.19
C VAL A 189 14.79 -8.80 6.94
N ILE A 190 15.14 -9.91 6.29
CA ILE A 190 15.18 -11.23 6.93
C ILE A 190 16.13 -11.23 8.14
N GLY A 191 17.27 -10.53 8.05
CA GLY A 191 18.24 -10.38 9.14
C GLY A 191 17.87 -9.33 10.21
N SER A 192 16.95 -8.41 9.94
CA SER A 192 16.64 -7.28 10.82
C SER A 192 15.78 -7.66 12.02
N GLU A 193 16.26 -7.42 13.25
CA GLU A 193 15.49 -7.64 14.48
C GLU A 193 14.27 -6.70 14.62
N LYS A 194 14.23 -5.61 13.86
CA LYS A 194 13.09 -4.67 13.85
C LYS A 194 11.86 -5.24 13.16
N VAL A 195 12.03 -6.28 12.35
CA VAL A 195 10.92 -7.00 11.70
C VAL A 195 10.81 -8.35 12.36
N GLU A 196 9.85 -8.50 13.28
CA GLU A 196 9.56 -9.81 13.88
C GLU A 196 8.83 -10.70 12.87
N ILE A 197 7.80 -10.14 12.24
CA ILE A 197 6.91 -10.83 11.31
C ILE A 197 6.18 -9.79 10.45
N GLY A 198 5.88 -10.14 9.20
CA GLY A 198 5.10 -9.27 8.33
C GLY A 198 5.05 -9.78 6.89
N GLY A 199 4.14 -9.21 6.11
CA GLY A 199 4.06 -9.35 4.65
C GLY A 199 4.05 -7.97 3.99
N THR A 200 4.62 -7.83 2.80
CA THR A 200 4.60 -6.57 2.05
C THR A 200 4.62 -6.80 0.54
N THR A 201 3.92 -5.96 -0.21
CA THR A 201 4.15 -5.76 -1.64
C THR A 201 5.37 -4.84 -1.84
N ALA A 202 5.87 -4.73 -3.08
CA ALA A 202 6.93 -3.79 -3.41
C ALA A 202 6.89 -3.39 -4.90
N CYS A 203 6.73 -2.10 -5.18
CA CYS A 203 6.90 -1.54 -6.52
C CYS A 203 7.96 -0.45 -6.49
N LEU A 204 9.08 -0.67 -7.15
CA LEU A 204 10.23 0.23 -7.13
C LEU A 204 10.83 0.42 -8.52
N GLY A 205 11.49 1.56 -8.72
CA GLY A 205 12.19 1.83 -9.96
C GLY A 205 13.45 2.65 -9.77
N ILE A 206 14.30 2.57 -10.79
CA ILE A 206 15.51 3.37 -10.93
C ILE A 206 15.33 4.23 -12.18
N LEU A 207 15.33 5.54 -11.96
CA LEU A 207 15.33 6.58 -12.97
C LEU A 207 16.78 6.92 -13.30
N THR A 208 17.15 6.85 -14.57
CA THR A 208 18.53 7.06 -15.02
C THR A 208 18.69 8.38 -15.77
N PRO A 209 19.89 8.97 -15.88
CA PRO A 209 20.10 10.22 -16.62
C PRO A 209 19.79 10.11 -18.12
N ASP A 210 19.81 8.91 -18.71
CA ASP A 210 19.51 8.65 -20.12
C ASP A 210 18.00 8.43 -20.39
N TYR A 211 17.13 8.95 -19.51
CA TYR A 211 15.67 8.86 -19.62
C TYR A 211 15.16 7.42 -19.69
N LYS A 212 15.70 6.52 -18.88
CA LYS A 212 15.12 5.19 -18.69
C LYS A 212 14.53 5.05 -17.30
N LEU A 213 13.40 4.35 -17.25
CA LEU A 213 12.83 3.85 -16.01
C LEU A 213 12.94 2.33 -16.00
N LYS A 214 13.77 1.80 -15.11
CA LYS A 214 13.82 0.37 -14.81
C LYS A 214 12.90 0.12 -13.62
N VAL A 215 11.98 -0.84 -13.71
CA VAL A 215 11.00 -1.13 -12.62
C VAL A 215 11.12 -2.59 -12.20
N ALA A 216 10.93 -2.86 -10.91
CA ALA A 216 10.53 -4.16 -10.41
C ALA A 216 9.20 -4.04 -9.64
N ASN A 217 8.26 -4.94 -9.92
CA ASN A 217 6.99 -5.01 -9.20
C ASN A 217 6.78 -6.42 -8.61
N LEU A 218 6.48 -6.48 -7.32
CA LEU A 218 6.00 -7.65 -6.62
C LEU A 218 4.68 -7.31 -5.91
N GLY A 219 3.58 -7.93 -6.34
CA GLY A 219 2.25 -7.71 -5.79
C GLY A 219 1.36 -6.80 -6.64
N ASP A 220 0.45 -6.08 -5.99
CA ASP A 220 -0.58 -5.21 -6.61
C ASP A 220 -0.38 -3.71 -6.35
N SER A 221 0.74 -3.32 -5.73
CA SER A 221 1.31 -1.99 -5.95
C SER A 221 1.59 -1.78 -7.45
N TRP A 222 1.64 -0.52 -7.88
CA TRP A 222 1.54 -0.16 -9.29
C TRP A 222 2.48 0.97 -9.69
N CYS A 223 3.00 0.88 -10.91
CA CYS A 223 3.70 1.97 -11.57
C CYS A 223 3.11 2.18 -12.97
N GLY A 224 2.78 3.43 -13.30
CA GLY A 224 2.34 3.84 -14.63
C GLY A 224 3.07 5.06 -15.16
N VAL A 225 3.28 5.09 -16.46
CA VAL A 225 3.85 6.23 -17.20
C VAL A 225 2.76 6.84 -18.07
N PHE A 226 2.54 8.14 -17.88
CA PHE A 226 1.58 8.95 -18.63
C PHE A 226 2.33 9.91 -19.55
N ARG A 227 1.98 9.88 -20.83
CA ARG A 227 2.51 10.79 -21.85
C ARG A 227 1.34 11.51 -22.50
N ASP A 228 1.41 12.83 -22.53
CA ASP A 228 0.27 13.67 -22.92
C ASP A 228 -1.01 13.29 -22.15
N TYR A 229 -0.81 12.90 -20.87
CA TYR A 229 -1.84 12.44 -19.93
C TYR A 229 -2.55 11.13 -20.28
N GLU A 230 -2.07 10.39 -21.28
CA GLU A 230 -2.53 9.05 -21.61
C GLU A 230 -1.55 8.00 -21.09
N LEU A 231 -2.07 6.87 -20.59
CA LEU A 231 -1.23 5.78 -20.10
C LEU A 231 -0.48 5.11 -21.26
N VAL A 232 0.85 5.13 -21.23
CA VAL A 232 1.70 4.50 -22.27
C VAL A 232 2.41 3.23 -21.80
N ASN A 233 2.69 3.13 -20.51
CA ASN A 233 3.28 1.94 -19.90
C ASN A 233 2.73 1.75 -18.48
N GLU A 234 2.60 0.50 -18.05
CA GLU A 234 2.23 0.15 -16.68
C GLU A 234 2.79 -1.21 -16.26
N THR A 235 2.92 -1.41 -14.95
CA THR A 235 3.17 -2.72 -14.36
C THR A 235 1.89 -3.55 -14.33
N LYS A 236 2.04 -4.88 -14.42
CA LYS A 236 0.93 -5.80 -14.18
C LYS A 236 0.79 -6.10 -12.69
N PHE A 237 -0.43 -6.23 -12.22
CA PHE A 237 -0.73 -6.76 -10.89
C PHE A 237 -0.36 -8.23 -10.81
N GLN A 238 0.34 -8.61 -9.74
CA GLN A 238 0.67 -9.99 -9.43
C GLN A 238 -0.17 -10.45 -8.24
N THR A 239 -1.10 -11.37 -8.49
CA THR A 239 -2.02 -11.89 -7.46
C THR A 239 -2.14 -13.40 -7.54
N HIS A 240 -2.26 -14.05 -6.38
CA HIS A 240 -2.56 -15.48 -6.28
C HIS A 240 -4.05 -15.74 -6.53
N ASN A 241 -4.90 -14.80 -6.09
CA ASN A 241 -6.35 -14.75 -6.28
C ASN A 241 -6.80 -13.29 -6.20
N PHE A 242 -8.08 -13.02 -6.49
CA PHE A 242 -8.67 -11.69 -6.31
C PHE A 242 -8.39 -11.14 -4.90
N ASN A 243 -7.81 -9.93 -4.83
CA ASN A 243 -7.43 -9.24 -3.59
C ASN A 243 -6.49 -10.09 -2.69
N THR A 244 -5.61 -10.88 -3.31
CA THR A 244 -4.59 -11.68 -2.63
C THR A 244 -3.27 -11.49 -3.38
N PRO A 245 -2.53 -10.41 -3.11
CA PRO A 245 -1.30 -10.12 -3.85
C PRO A 245 -0.18 -11.09 -3.55
N PHE A 246 0.76 -11.15 -4.49
CA PHE A 246 2.10 -11.63 -4.21
C PHE A 246 2.72 -10.74 -3.13
N GLN A 247 3.40 -11.34 -2.16
CA GLN A 247 3.97 -10.62 -1.04
C GLN A 247 5.27 -11.25 -0.55
N LEU A 248 6.26 -10.41 -0.29
CA LEU A 248 7.42 -10.78 0.50
C LEU A 248 6.99 -10.97 1.95
N ALA A 249 7.45 -12.02 2.60
CA ALA A 249 7.09 -12.28 3.98
C ALA A 249 8.28 -12.72 4.84
N LYS A 250 8.35 -12.18 6.05
CA LYS A 250 9.19 -12.69 7.12
C LYS A 250 8.27 -13.34 8.14
N ILE A 251 8.40 -14.65 8.33
CA ILE A 251 7.57 -15.42 9.26
C ILE A 251 8.47 -16.32 10.10
N PRO A 252 8.45 -16.21 11.44
CA PRO A 252 9.21 -17.10 12.32
C PRO A 252 8.92 -18.59 12.03
N GLN A 253 9.99 -19.41 11.97
CA GLN A 253 9.88 -20.83 11.60
C GLN A 253 8.92 -21.63 12.48
N HIS A 254 8.79 -21.27 13.77
CA HIS A 254 7.87 -21.96 14.67
C HIS A 254 6.40 -21.70 14.30
N ILE A 255 6.06 -20.51 13.80
CA ILE A 255 4.72 -20.15 13.32
C ILE A 255 4.42 -20.90 12.02
N ILE A 256 5.39 -20.98 11.10
CA ILE A 256 5.27 -21.78 9.86
C ILE A 256 4.98 -23.25 10.19
N LYS A 257 5.79 -23.87 11.06
CA LYS A 257 5.61 -25.27 11.47
C LYS A 257 4.26 -25.50 12.14
N GLN A 258 3.80 -24.57 12.97
CA GLN A 258 2.49 -24.67 13.61
C GLN A 258 1.34 -24.61 12.60
N ALA A 259 1.42 -23.73 11.60
CA ALA A 259 0.45 -23.66 10.53
C ALA A 259 0.43 -24.95 9.70
N GLU A 260 1.60 -25.52 9.38
CA GLU A 260 1.71 -26.79 8.66
C GLU A 260 1.03 -27.95 9.40
N LEU A 261 1.21 -28.06 10.73
CA LEU A 261 0.52 -29.04 11.57
C LEU A 261 -1.01 -28.89 11.55
N GLN A 262 -1.50 -27.68 11.27
CA GLN A 262 -2.92 -27.36 11.10
C GLN A 262 -3.38 -27.45 9.64
N ASN A 263 -2.54 -27.96 8.74
CA ASN A 263 -2.79 -28.03 7.30
C ASN A 263 -3.07 -26.65 6.68
N ARG A 264 -2.40 -25.62 7.19
CA ARG A 264 -2.44 -24.21 6.72
C ARG A 264 -1.08 -23.81 6.16
N ARG A 265 -1.08 -22.78 5.31
CA ARG A 265 0.12 -22.18 4.73
C ARG A 265 -0.01 -20.67 4.68
N TYR A 266 1.11 -19.99 4.81
CA TYR A 266 1.22 -18.55 4.57
C TYR A 266 1.72 -18.30 3.16
N ILE A 267 1.38 -17.13 2.60
CA ILE A 267 1.94 -16.66 1.34
C ILE A 267 3.33 -16.12 1.63
N ILE A 268 4.33 -16.67 0.93
CA ILE A 268 5.74 -16.30 1.10
C ILE A 268 6.36 -16.33 -0.31
N ASP A 269 6.27 -15.23 -1.03
CA ASP A 269 6.85 -15.09 -2.36
C ASP A 269 8.31 -14.64 -2.28
N SER A 270 9.04 -14.83 -3.38
CA SER A 270 10.45 -14.47 -3.50
C SER A 270 10.59 -13.14 -4.25
N PRO A 271 11.64 -12.34 -3.97
CA PRO A 271 12.03 -11.26 -4.88
C PRO A 271 12.29 -11.73 -6.32
N ASN A 272 12.58 -13.02 -6.52
CA ASN A 272 12.70 -13.63 -7.84
C ASN A 272 11.38 -13.71 -8.62
N ASP A 273 10.25 -13.63 -7.94
CA ASP A 273 8.92 -13.66 -8.57
C ASP A 273 8.50 -12.27 -9.07
N ALA A 274 9.25 -11.22 -8.72
CA ALA A 274 8.98 -9.87 -9.19
C ALA A 274 9.14 -9.75 -10.70
N ASP A 275 8.17 -9.10 -11.36
CA ASP A 275 8.26 -8.72 -12.76
C ASP A 275 9.23 -7.55 -12.92
N ALA A 276 9.99 -7.54 -14.02
CA ALA A 276 10.94 -6.49 -14.32
C ALA A 276 10.61 -5.80 -15.66
N TYR A 277 10.72 -4.48 -15.67
CA TYR A 277 10.40 -3.64 -16.82
C TYR A 277 11.54 -2.66 -17.10
N THR A 278 11.67 -2.23 -18.34
CA THR A 278 12.51 -1.09 -18.72
C THR A 278 11.79 -0.29 -19.79
N TRP A 279 11.55 0.98 -19.51
CA TRP A 279 10.81 1.88 -20.39
C TRP A 279 11.63 3.12 -20.72
N ASP A 280 11.55 3.54 -21.98
CA ASP A 280 12.12 4.81 -22.42
C ASP A 280 11.14 5.95 -22.13
N LEU A 281 11.63 6.92 -21.37
CA LEU A 281 10.92 8.13 -20.98
C LEU A 281 11.19 9.26 -21.97
N LYS A 282 10.30 10.25 -21.95
CA LYS A 282 10.44 11.51 -22.67
C LYS A 282 10.22 12.67 -21.72
N LYS A 283 10.84 13.81 -22.02
CA LYS A 283 10.56 15.08 -21.35
C LYS A 283 9.06 15.36 -21.33
N GLY A 284 8.53 15.71 -20.16
CA GLY A 284 7.10 15.92 -19.93
C GLY A 284 6.32 14.67 -19.52
N ASP A 285 6.89 13.46 -19.61
CA ASP A 285 6.25 12.26 -19.08
C ASP A 285 6.02 12.41 -17.56
N LEU A 286 4.89 11.87 -17.10
CA LEU A 286 4.53 11.79 -15.69
C LEU A 286 4.56 10.31 -15.27
N ILE A 287 5.31 9.98 -14.23
CA ILE A 287 5.36 8.62 -13.67
C ILE A 287 4.67 8.63 -12.32
N LEU A 288 3.79 7.66 -12.09
CA LEU A 288 3.11 7.47 -10.81
C LEU A 288 3.44 6.10 -10.25
N PHE A 289 4.09 6.04 -9.09
CA PHE A 289 4.12 4.86 -8.22
C PHE A 289 3.00 4.99 -7.20
N ALA A 290 2.23 3.94 -6.98
CA ALA A 290 1.11 3.93 -6.06
C ALA A 290 0.89 2.57 -5.39
N THR A 291 0.40 2.59 -4.15
CA THR A 291 -0.12 1.39 -3.45
C THR A 291 -1.54 1.05 -3.90
N ASP A 292 -2.05 -0.12 -3.50
CA ASP A 292 -3.37 -0.63 -3.92
C ASP A 292 -4.52 0.28 -3.50
N GLY A 293 -4.37 1.03 -2.41
CA GLY A 293 -5.31 2.05 -1.96
C GLY A 293 -5.69 3.07 -3.05
N VAL A 294 -4.81 3.30 -4.04
CA VAL A 294 -5.14 4.04 -5.25
C VAL A 294 -5.86 3.17 -6.28
N THR A 295 -5.24 2.09 -6.73
CA THR A 295 -5.68 1.32 -7.90
C THR A 295 -6.98 0.57 -7.67
N ASP A 296 -7.31 0.24 -6.43
CA ASP A 296 -8.61 -0.30 -6.05
C ASP A 296 -9.73 0.72 -6.21
N ASN A 297 -9.43 2.00 -6.17
CA ASN A 297 -10.42 3.07 -6.23
C ASN A 297 -10.44 3.76 -7.60
N VAL A 298 -9.31 3.94 -8.26
CA VAL A 298 -9.23 4.74 -9.48
C VAL A 298 -8.59 3.94 -10.60
N VAL A 299 -9.20 3.95 -11.78
CA VAL A 299 -8.66 3.34 -13.00
C VAL A 299 -7.69 4.30 -13.69
N SER A 300 -6.73 3.77 -14.44
CA SER A 300 -5.66 4.57 -15.06
C SER A 300 -6.17 5.68 -15.98
N GLU A 301 -7.29 5.49 -16.69
CA GLU A 301 -7.84 6.55 -17.54
C GLU A 301 -8.35 7.75 -16.73
N ASP A 302 -8.87 7.51 -15.52
CA ASP A 302 -9.32 8.57 -14.62
C ASP A 302 -8.13 9.28 -13.96
N ILE A 303 -7.02 8.58 -13.71
CA ILE A 303 -5.74 9.20 -13.30
C ILE A 303 -5.24 10.15 -14.39
N GLY A 304 -5.21 9.71 -15.65
CA GLY A 304 -4.79 10.53 -16.79
C GLY A 304 -5.63 11.81 -16.92
N ARG A 305 -6.96 11.69 -16.84
CA ARG A 305 -7.87 12.85 -16.85
C ARG A 305 -7.60 13.82 -15.71
N PHE A 306 -7.37 13.32 -14.50
CA PHE A 306 -7.03 14.16 -13.36
C PHE A 306 -5.74 14.96 -13.60
N LEU A 307 -4.68 14.29 -14.09
CA LEU A 307 -3.40 14.93 -14.37
C LEU A 307 -3.56 16.02 -15.44
N LYS A 308 -4.31 15.71 -16.51
CA LYS A 308 -4.65 16.66 -17.56
C LYS A 308 -5.35 17.90 -17.01
N ASP A 309 -6.44 17.70 -16.28
CA ASP A 309 -7.22 18.79 -15.71
C ASP A 309 -6.36 19.69 -14.81
N LYS A 310 -5.48 19.11 -13.98
CA LYS A 310 -4.63 19.89 -13.07
C LYS A 310 -3.56 20.70 -13.79
N PHE A 311 -2.86 20.09 -14.74
CA PHE A 311 -1.74 20.76 -15.42
C PHE A 311 -2.18 21.70 -16.55
N GLU A 312 -3.30 21.43 -17.22
CA GLU A 312 -3.83 22.35 -18.25
C GLU A 312 -4.56 23.56 -17.65
N LEU A 313 -5.24 23.42 -16.50
CA LEU A 313 -5.91 24.55 -15.84
C LEU A 313 -4.94 25.53 -15.17
N ASN A 314 -3.80 25.03 -14.69
CA ASN A 314 -2.78 25.87 -14.06
C ASN A 314 -1.38 25.33 -14.40
N SER A 315 -0.76 25.90 -15.44
CA SER A 315 0.58 25.50 -15.89
C SER A 315 1.67 25.71 -14.84
N SER A 316 1.41 26.54 -13.82
CA SER A 316 2.35 26.86 -12.75
C SER A 316 2.09 26.07 -11.46
N ILE A 317 1.15 25.12 -11.47
CA ILE A 317 0.88 24.29 -10.29
C ILE A 317 2.10 23.43 -9.95
N SER A 318 2.44 23.36 -8.66
CA SER A 318 3.57 22.54 -8.21
C SER A 318 3.22 21.05 -8.28
N LEU A 319 4.23 20.20 -8.47
CA LEU A 319 4.03 18.75 -8.46
C LEU A 319 3.47 18.26 -7.11
N GLY A 320 3.89 18.90 -6.02
CA GLY A 320 3.38 18.71 -4.66
C GLY A 320 1.90 18.97 -4.50
N ASP A 321 1.40 20.08 -5.04
CA ASP A 321 -0.03 20.40 -4.96
C ASP A 321 -0.86 19.39 -5.76
N VAL A 322 -0.34 18.90 -6.90
CA VAL A 322 -1.01 17.90 -7.73
C VAL A 322 -1.05 16.55 -7.04
N SER A 323 0.07 16.06 -6.49
CA SER A 323 0.13 14.78 -5.80
C SER A 323 -0.74 14.77 -4.55
N GLN A 324 -0.73 15.83 -3.75
CA GLN A 324 -1.60 15.94 -2.57
C GLN A 324 -3.08 16.01 -2.97
N ALA A 325 -3.43 16.83 -3.97
CA ALA A 325 -4.81 16.90 -4.45
C ALA A 325 -5.27 15.55 -5.05
N PHE A 326 -4.37 14.76 -5.63
CA PHE A 326 -4.69 13.42 -6.10
C PHE A 326 -5.03 12.51 -4.93
N VAL A 327 -4.17 12.43 -3.92
CA VAL A 327 -4.39 11.63 -2.70
C VAL A 327 -5.70 12.02 -2.02
N ASP A 328 -5.97 13.32 -1.83
CA ASP A 328 -7.21 13.79 -1.21
C ASP A 328 -8.47 13.32 -1.97
N ASN A 329 -8.39 13.25 -3.31
CA ASN A 329 -9.48 12.74 -4.13
C ASN A 329 -9.64 11.23 -4.01
N VAL A 330 -8.53 10.48 -4.01
CA VAL A 330 -8.56 9.02 -3.79
C VAL A 330 -9.16 8.72 -2.42
N VAL A 331 -8.73 9.42 -1.35
CA VAL A 331 -9.29 9.29 0.01
C VAL A 331 -10.79 9.57 0.04
N ARG A 332 -11.24 10.58 -0.69
CA ARG A 332 -12.66 10.92 -0.77
C ARG A 332 -13.47 9.80 -1.41
N VAL A 333 -13.02 9.27 -2.55
CA VAL A 333 -13.75 8.22 -3.26
C VAL A 333 -13.62 6.85 -2.59
N SER A 334 -12.53 6.58 -1.87
CA SER A 334 -12.33 5.34 -1.11
C SER A 334 -13.33 5.18 0.05
N LYS A 335 -13.86 6.30 0.55
CA LYS A 335 -14.87 6.37 1.62
C LYS A 335 -16.32 6.47 1.10
N ASP A 336 -16.52 6.65 -0.20
CA ASP A 336 -17.86 6.78 -0.78
C ASP A 336 -18.48 5.40 -1.04
N ALA A 337 -19.52 5.06 -0.27
CA ALA A 337 -20.23 3.79 -0.37
C ALA A 337 -20.97 3.57 -1.70
N ASN A 338 -21.16 4.61 -2.52
CA ASN A 338 -21.84 4.53 -3.81
C ASN A 338 -20.88 4.65 -4.99
N TYR A 339 -19.59 4.88 -4.73
CA TYR A 339 -18.61 5.07 -5.77
C TYR A 339 -18.30 3.75 -6.50
N PRO A 340 -18.33 3.71 -7.84
CA PRO A 340 -18.00 2.52 -8.61
C PRO A 340 -16.48 2.34 -8.70
N SER A 341 -15.85 1.99 -7.59
CA SER A 341 -14.40 1.75 -7.51
C SER A 341 -13.93 0.64 -8.47
N SER A 342 -12.66 0.64 -8.85
CA SER A 342 -12.05 -0.44 -9.65
C SER A 342 -12.28 -1.80 -8.99
N PHE A 343 -12.10 -1.87 -7.66
CA PHE A 343 -12.34 -3.04 -6.84
C PHE A 343 -13.79 -3.52 -6.92
N ALA A 344 -14.76 -2.62 -6.72
CA ALA A 344 -16.17 -2.97 -6.79
C ALA A 344 -16.59 -3.42 -8.20
N GLN A 345 -16.01 -2.82 -9.24
CA GLN A 345 -16.24 -3.21 -10.63
C GLN A 345 -15.71 -4.61 -10.93
N GLU A 346 -14.48 -4.93 -10.51
CA GLU A 346 -13.90 -6.26 -10.72
C GLU A 346 -14.64 -7.32 -9.90
N LEU A 347 -14.98 -7.02 -8.64
CA LEU A 347 -15.82 -7.90 -7.82
C LEU A 347 -17.18 -8.15 -8.48
N SER A 348 -17.78 -7.12 -9.11
CA SER A 348 -19.04 -7.27 -9.83
C SER A 348 -18.94 -8.18 -11.03
N LYS A 349 -17.83 -8.07 -11.77
CA LYS A 349 -17.55 -8.90 -12.93
C LYS A 349 -17.33 -10.37 -12.53
N LEU A 350 -16.58 -10.62 -11.46
CA LEU A 350 -16.29 -11.98 -10.99
C LEU A 350 -17.51 -12.72 -10.42
N THR A 351 -18.40 -11.99 -9.76
CA THR A 351 -19.57 -12.58 -9.08
C THR A 351 -20.87 -12.53 -9.89
N GLY A 352 -20.93 -11.66 -10.91
CA GLY A 352 -22.16 -11.35 -11.66
C GLY A 352 -23.17 -10.48 -10.91
N LEU A 353 -22.85 -10.01 -9.70
CA LEU A 353 -23.71 -9.13 -8.90
C LEU A 353 -23.19 -7.70 -8.94
N LYS A 354 -24.06 -6.70 -8.83
CA LYS A 354 -23.62 -5.30 -8.80
C LYS A 354 -23.12 -4.92 -7.40
N TYR A 355 -21.85 -4.57 -7.31
CA TYR A 355 -21.22 -3.96 -6.14
C TYR A 355 -20.89 -2.50 -6.40
N LEU A 356 -20.97 -1.70 -5.34
CA LEU A 356 -20.55 -0.30 -5.27
C LEU A 356 -19.82 -0.07 -3.95
N GLY A 357 -19.07 1.01 -3.88
CA GLY A 357 -18.32 1.45 -2.71
C GLY A 357 -16.83 1.54 -3.01
N GLY A 358 -16.19 2.59 -2.49
CA GLY A 358 -14.74 2.64 -2.37
C GLY A 358 -14.20 1.57 -1.41
N LYS A 359 -12.91 1.26 -1.56
CA LYS A 359 -12.13 0.42 -0.63
C LYS A 359 -11.22 1.35 0.17
N GLU A 360 -11.58 1.64 1.41
CA GLU A 360 -10.75 2.47 2.30
C GLU A 360 -9.48 1.71 2.70
N ASP A 361 -8.34 2.27 2.30
CA ASP A 361 -7.00 1.78 2.61
C ASP A 361 -5.99 2.90 2.87
N ASP A 362 -4.78 2.53 3.27
CA ASP A 362 -3.64 3.45 3.20
C ASP A 362 -3.39 3.82 1.73
N ILE A 363 -3.10 5.09 1.48
CA ILE A 363 -2.89 5.62 0.13
C ILE A 363 -1.54 6.27 0.10
N THR A 364 -0.64 5.76 -0.73
CA THR A 364 0.71 6.31 -0.90
C THR A 364 1.04 6.47 -2.37
N VAL A 365 1.56 7.64 -2.75
CA VAL A 365 1.98 7.93 -4.12
C VAL A 365 3.33 8.62 -4.19
N ILE A 366 4.09 8.29 -5.25
CA ILE A 366 5.23 9.07 -5.72
C ILE A 366 4.91 9.51 -7.14
N LEU A 367 4.79 10.82 -7.35
CA LEU A 367 4.59 11.44 -8.65
C LEU A 367 5.92 12.02 -9.12
N VAL A 368 6.33 11.65 -10.34
CA VAL A 368 7.56 12.12 -10.97
C VAL A 368 7.22 12.81 -12.28
N ARG A 369 7.89 13.93 -12.55
CA ARG A 369 7.88 14.58 -13.86
C ARG A 369 9.27 14.56 -14.46
N VAL A 370 9.35 14.19 -15.73
CA VAL A 370 10.59 14.26 -16.51
C VAL A 370 10.82 15.69 -17.02
N LYS A 371 11.97 16.30 -16.72
CA LYS A 371 12.26 17.73 -16.97
C LYS A 371 12.75 18.06 -18.38
#